data_AF-A0A9E3ALZ6-F1
#
_entry.id   AF-A0A9E3ALZ6-F1
#
_cell.length_a   1.000
_cell.length_b   1.000
_cell.length_c   1.000
_cell.angle_alpha   90.00
_cell.angle_beta   90.00
_cell.angle_gamma   90.00
#
_symmetry.space_group_name_H-M   'P 1'
#
loop_
_entity.id
_entity.type
_entity.pdbx_description
1 polymer ?
#
loop_
_entity_poly.entity_id
_entity_poly.type
_entity_poly.pdbx_seq_one_letter_code
_entity_poly.pdbx_strand_id
1 'polypeptide(L)'
;EKALNFPDTALEIEALTAKDREDLAFVAAHADGIEFSFVQSAEDVRLLQAALAEQRPGDWTDMGLILKIETAKAVTHLPEIIVQAAGRQPAAVMIARCDLSVEIGFARTAEIQEEILWLAEAVCVPVIWATQVLESLVKTGTPSRGEMTDAAMAARAECVMLNKGPYLLDAIDQLQTLLRRMDAHQHKKAPKLRRLRSW
;
A
#
# COMPACT_ATOMS: atom_id res chain seq x y z
N GLU A 1 15.73 16.36 -2.65
CA GLU A 1 15.17 17.11 -1.49
C GLU A 1 14.83 16.12 -0.39
N LYS A 2 14.84 16.52 0.89
CA LYS A 2 14.43 15.66 2.02
C LYS A 2 12.98 15.98 2.38
N ALA A 3 12.14 14.96 2.55
CA ALA A 3 10.77 15.12 3.04
C ALA A 3 10.78 15.61 4.50
N LEU A 4 9.84 16.48 4.84
CA LEU A 4 9.58 16.98 6.19
C LEU A 4 8.26 16.37 6.68
N ASN A 5 8.23 15.95 7.95
CA ASN A 5 7.06 15.34 8.57
C ASN A 5 6.66 16.11 9.83
N PHE A 6 5.35 16.32 10.01
CA PHE A 6 4.78 17.10 11.11
C PHE A 6 3.66 16.29 11.82
N PRO A 7 4.02 15.19 12.52
CA PRO A 7 3.03 14.25 13.07
C PRO A 7 2.06 14.89 14.06
N ASP A 8 2.54 15.83 14.88
CA ASP A 8 1.72 16.49 15.91
C ASP A 8 1.04 17.78 15.42
N THR A 9 1.05 18.06 14.12
CA THR A 9 0.48 19.28 13.55
C THR A 9 -0.68 18.96 12.62
N ALA A 10 -1.83 19.55 12.88
CA ALA A 10 -2.94 19.54 11.92
C ALA A 10 -2.56 20.44 10.72
N LEU A 11 -2.09 19.82 9.65
CA LEU A 11 -1.89 20.50 8.38
C LEU A 11 -3.22 20.54 7.61
N GLU A 12 -3.70 21.76 7.33
CA GLU A 12 -4.85 21.98 6.44
C GLU A 12 -4.36 21.99 4.99
N ILE A 13 -4.01 20.80 4.49
CA ILE A 13 -3.65 20.58 3.09
C ILE A 13 -4.83 19.94 2.40
N GLU A 14 -5.20 20.46 1.24
CA GLU A 14 -6.23 19.84 0.41
C GLU A 14 -5.82 18.42 0.02
N ALA A 15 -6.75 17.47 0.11
CA ALA A 15 -6.48 16.10 -0.27
C ALA A 15 -6.10 15.95 -1.76
N LEU A 16 -6.53 16.88 -2.61
CA LEU A 16 -6.11 17.01 -4.00
C LEU A 16 -5.54 18.40 -4.25
N THR A 17 -4.22 18.46 -4.43
CA THR A 17 -3.55 19.71 -4.78
C THR A 17 -3.87 20.12 -6.22
N ALA A 18 -3.54 21.38 -6.57
CA ALA A 18 -3.64 21.86 -7.93
C ALA A 18 -2.84 20.99 -8.93
N LYS A 19 -1.67 20.50 -8.50
CA LYS A 19 -0.85 19.58 -9.30
C LYS A 19 -1.53 18.23 -9.49
N ASP A 20 -2.10 17.65 -8.43
CA ASP A 20 -2.79 16.36 -8.53
C ASP A 20 -3.94 16.42 -9.54
N ARG A 21 -4.67 17.55 -9.57
CA ARG A 21 -5.76 17.78 -10.53
C ARG A 21 -5.24 17.91 -11.98
N GLU A 22 -4.09 18.53 -12.18
CA GLU A 22 -3.43 18.62 -13.49
C GLU A 22 -2.97 17.23 -13.97
N ASP A 23 -2.30 16.48 -13.09
CA ASP A 23 -1.80 15.15 -13.40
C ASP A 23 -2.94 14.14 -13.63
N LEU A 24 -4.11 14.34 -13.01
CA LEU A 24 -5.26 13.46 -13.12
C LEU A 24 -5.75 13.29 -14.56
N ALA A 25 -5.68 14.34 -15.38
CA ALA A 25 -6.07 14.26 -16.79
C ALA A 25 -5.18 13.28 -17.57
N PHE A 26 -3.86 13.31 -17.32
CA PHE A 26 -2.93 12.37 -17.94
C PHE A 26 -3.16 10.94 -17.42
N VAL A 27 -3.29 10.78 -16.10
CA VAL A 27 -3.49 9.48 -15.47
C VAL A 27 -4.79 8.84 -15.96
N ALA A 28 -5.89 9.58 -15.99
CA ALA A 28 -7.21 9.10 -16.43
C ALA A 28 -7.19 8.57 -17.87
N ALA A 29 -6.36 9.13 -18.75
CA ALA A 29 -6.24 8.72 -20.14
C ALA A 29 -5.30 7.53 -20.38
N HIS A 30 -4.37 7.24 -19.45
CA HIS A 30 -3.23 6.37 -19.74
C HIS A 30 -2.97 5.25 -18.72
N ALA A 31 -3.51 5.33 -17.51
CA ALA A 31 -3.26 4.35 -16.47
C ALA A 31 -4.48 3.45 -16.22
N ASP A 32 -4.21 2.26 -15.66
CA ASP A 32 -5.24 1.31 -15.23
C ASP A 32 -5.74 1.61 -13.80
N GLY A 33 -4.99 2.40 -13.03
CA GLY A 33 -5.32 2.72 -11.65
C GLY A 33 -4.58 3.95 -11.11
N ILE A 34 -5.01 4.39 -9.92
CA ILE A 34 -4.49 5.56 -9.20
C ILE A 34 -4.07 5.13 -7.80
N GLU A 35 -2.87 5.53 -7.37
CA GLU A 35 -2.46 5.44 -5.97
C GLU A 35 -2.66 6.78 -5.28
N PHE A 36 -3.64 6.85 -4.38
CA PHE A 36 -4.01 8.08 -3.71
C PHE A 36 -3.24 8.26 -2.40
N SER A 37 -2.30 9.19 -2.41
CA SER A 37 -1.42 9.49 -1.27
C SER A 37 -2.13 10.32 -0.20
N PHE A 38 -1.76 10.11 1.05
CA PHE A 38 -2.20 10.84 2.24
C PHE A 38 -3.71 10.93 2.39
N VAL A 39 -4.46 9.93 1.90
CA VAL A 39 -5.90 9.82 2.13
C VAL A 39 -6.18 9.73 3.64
N GLN A 40 -7.11 10.55 4.15
CA GLN A 40 -7.42 10.61 5.59
C GLN A 40 -8.91 10.40 5.89
N SER A 41 -9.78 10.52 4.90
CA SER A 41 -11.23 10.43 5.08
C SER A 41 -11.97 9.88 3.85
N ALA A 42 -13.21 9.45 4.05
CA ALA A 42 -14.11 9.10 2.93
C ALA A 42 -14.39 10.30 2.02
N GLU A 43 -14.37 11.52 2.56
CA GLU A 43 -14.56 12.74 1.77
C GLU A 43 -13.41 12.96 0.78
N ASP A 44 -12.16 12.69 1.19
CA ASP A 44 -10.99 12.77 0.30
C ASP A 44 -11.17 11.82 -0.91
N VAL A 45 -11.64 10.60 -0.64
CA VAL A 45 -11.93 9.61 -1.70
C VAL A 45 -13.05 10.11 -2.60
N ARG A 46 -14.12 10.69 -2.04
CA ARG A 46 -15.23 11.26 -2.80
C ARG A 46 -14.77 12.40 -3.72
N LEU A 47 -13.87 13.26 -3.23
CA LEU A 47 -13.29 14.35 -4.01
C LEU A 47 -12.48 13.82 -5.20
N LEU A 48 -11.64 12.80 -5.00
CA LEU A 48 -10.90 12.14 -6.08
C LEU A 48 -11.82 11.46 -7.09
N GLN A 49 -12.83 10.73 -6.62
CA GLN A 49 -13.80 10.07 -7.51
C GLN A 49 -14.58 11.09 -8.35
N ALA A 50 -14.99 12.22 -7.76
CA ALA A 50 -15.65 13.29 -8.49
C ALA A 50 -14.73 13.90 -9.56
N ALA A 51 -13.48 14.23 -9.19
CA ALA A 51 -12.50 14.75 -10.14
C ALA A 51 -12.20 13.75 -11.27
N LEU A 52 -12.12 12.44 -10.95
CA LEU A 52 -11.91 11.40 -11.96
C LEU A 52 -13.11 11.26 -12.89
N ALA A 53 -14.34 11.35 -12.37
CA ALA A 53 -15.56 11.32 -13.16
C ALA A 53 -15.66 12.52 -14.12
N GLU A 54 -15.11 13.68 -13.75
CA GLU A 54 -15.00 14.85 -14.65
C GLU A 54 -14.00 14.61 -15.78
N GLN A 55 -12.84 13.99 -15.48
CA GLN A 55 -11.79 13.72 -16.49
C GLN A 55 -12.12 12.53 -17.39
N ARG A 56 -12.87 11.55 -16.88
CA ARG A 56 -13.20 10.30 -17.56
C ARG A 56 -14.70 9.96 -17.44
N PRO A 57 -15.58 10.70 -18.14
CA PRO A 57 -17.02 10.50 -18.03
C PRO A 57 -17.45 9.14 -18.61
N GLY A 58 -18.13 8.35 -17.79
CA GLY A 58 -18.79 7.10 -18.21
C GLY A 58 -18.06 5.81 -17.84
N ASP A 59 -16.74 5.84 -17.68
CA ASP A 59 -15.93 4.65 -17.39
C ASP A 59 -14.85 4.87 -16.30
N TRP A 60 -14.90 5.99 -15.56
CA TRP A 60 -13.99 6.23 -14.43
C TRP A 60 -14.03 5.13 -13.36
N THR A 61 -15.15 4.42 -13.22
CA THR A 61 -15.30 3.31 -12.27
C THR A 61 -14.55 2.04 -12.66
N ASP A 62 -14.05 1.95 -13.89
CA ASP A 62 -13.24 0.81 -14.34
C ASP A 62 -11.78 0.95 -13.85
N MET A 63 -11.38 2.15 -13.45
CA MET A 63 -10.03 2.45 -12.98
C MET A 63 -9.85 2.00 -11.53
N GLY A 64 -8.77 1.27 -11.24
CA GLY A 64 -8.46 0.84 -9.88
C GLY A 64 -8.06 2.01 -8.98
N LEU A 65 -8.47 1.99 -7.70
CA LEU A 65 -8.04 2.96 -6.69
C LEU A 65 -7.28 2.28 -5.56
N ILE A 66 -6.02 2.66 -5.37
CA ILE A 66 -5.18 2.19 -4.28
C ILE A 66 -5.12 3.30 -3.23
N LEU A 67 -5.59 3.00 -2.02
CA LEU A 67 -5.62 3.92 -0.89
C LEU A 67 -4.33 3.78 -0.08
N LYS A 68 -3.47 4.81 -0.07
CA LYS A 68 -2.22 4.77 0.70
C LYS A 68 -2.44 5.18 2.15
N ILE A 69 -2.31 4.22 3.06
CA ILE A 69 -2.50 4.44 4.50
C ILE A 69 -1.18 4.92 5.10
N GLU A 70 -1.05 6.23 5.23
CA GLU A 70 0.19 6.94 5.58
C GLU A 70 0.10 7.71 6.91
N THR A 71 -1.10 7.86 7.49
CA THR A 71 -1.33 8.73 8.66
C THR A 71 -2.18 8.05 9.74
N ALA A 72 -2.11 8.52 11.00
CA ALA A 72 -2.98 8.00 12.07
C ALA A 72 -4.47 8.26 11.79
N LYS A 73 -4.80 9.37 11.13
CA LYS A 73 -6.17 9.69 10.70
C LYS A 73 -6.68 8.66 9.68
N ALA A 74 -5.86 8.31 8.69
CA ALA A 74 -6.19 7.27 7.72
C ALA A 74 -6.49 5.93 8.40
N VAL A 75 -5.70 5.55 9.41
CA VAL A 75 -5.92 4.34 10.21
C VAL A 75 -7.24 4.41 10.97
N THR A 76 -7.53 5.56 11.59
CA THR A 76 -8.75 5.76 12.40
C THR A 76 -10.01 5.69 11.54
N HIS A 77 -9.98 6.24 10.32
CA HIS A 77 -11.12 6.26 9.39
C HIS A 77 -11.08 5.12 8.36
N LEU A 78 -10.18 4.14 8.52
CA LEU A 78 -9.91 3.12 7.50
C LEU A 78 -11.17 2.40 7.00
N PRO A 79 -12.12 1.97 7.87
CA PRO A 79 -13.34 1.32 7.39
C PRO A 79 -14.16 2.21 6.45
N GLU A 80 -14.32 3.49 6.78
CA GLU A 80 -15.12 4.44 5.99
C GLU A 80 -14.45 4.76 4.65
N ILE A 81 -13.13 4.92 4.66
CA ILE A 81 -12.32 5.14 3.45
C ILE A 81 -12.47 3.94 2.50
N ILE A 82 -12.32 2.71 3.01
CA ILE A 82 -12.45 1.49 2.20
C ILE A 82 -13.87 1.37 1.63
N VAL A 83 -14.90 1.57 2.45
CA VAL A 83 -16.30 1.45 2.01
C VAL A 83 -16.61 2.46 0.91
N GLN A 84 -16.15 3.71 1.04
CA GLN A 84 -16.36 4.73 0.01
C GLN A 84 -15.65 4.39 -1.32
N ALA A 85 -14.40 3.89 -1.25
CA ALA A 85 -13.64 3.52 -2.44
C ALA A 85 -14.23 2.29 -3.13
N ALA A 86 -14.31 1.17 -2.41
CA ALA A 86 -14.75 -0.12 -2.93
C ALA A 86 -16.23 -0.13 -3.32
N GLY A 87 -17.04 0.78 -2.77
CA GLY A 87 -18.45 0.93 -3.13
C GLY A 87 -18.70 1.53 -4.52
N ARG A 88 -17.66 2.03 -5.21
CA ARG A 88 -17.80 2.69 -6.52
C ARG A 88 -16.91 2.12 -7.61
N GLN A 89 -15.68 1.69 -7.29
CA GLN A 89 -14.71 1.15 -8.24
C GLN A 89 -13.81 0.10 -7.58
N PRO A 90 -13.08 -0.74 -8.35
CA PRO A 90 -12.10 -1.66 -7.79
C PRO A 90 -11.11 -0.92 -6.88
N ALA A 91 -10.97 -1.37 -5.64
CA ALA A 91 -10.14 -0.71 -4.64
C ALA A 91 -9.12 -1.66 -4.04
N ALA A 92 -7.98 -1.12 -3.62
CA ALA A 92 -6.95 -1.78 -2.84
C ALA A 92 -6.47 -0.85 -1.72
N VAL A 93 -5.83 -1.42 -0.69
CA VAL A 93 -5.20 -0.66 0.38
C VAL A 93 -3.70 -0.88 0.33
N MET A 94 -2.91 0.18 0.39
CA MET A 94 -1.46 0.10 0.52
C MET A 94 -1.05 0.43 1.95
N ILE A 95 -0.27 -0.46 2.58
CA ILE A 95 0.39 -0.18 3.86
C ILE A 95 1.67 0.60 3.55
N ALA A 96 1.60 1.92 3.59
CA ALA A 96 2.72 2.81 3.28
C ALA A 96 3.57 3.07 4.55
N ARG A 97 4.33 2.03 4.94
CA ARG A 97 4.99 1.93 6.25
C ARG A 97 6.01 3.03 6.55
N CYS A 98 6.67 3.59 5.55
CA CYS A 98 7.65 4.66 5.76
C CYS A 98 7.01 5.90 6.40
N ASP A 99 6.00 6.48 5.78
CA ASP A 99 5.29 7.66 6.28
C ASP A 99 4.45 7.31 7.52
N LEU A 100 3.77 6.15 7.50
CA LEU A 100 2.99 5.69 8.65
C LEU A 100 3.86 5.52 9.91
N SER A 101 5.07 4.96 9.79
CA SER A 101 5.98 4.82 10.95
C SER A 101 6.49 6.15 11.48
N VAL A 102 6.57 7.19 10.64
CA VAL A 102 6.92 8.53 11.11
C VAL A 102 5.76 9.14 11.90
N GLU A 103 4.52 8.82 11.54
CA GLU A 103 3.33 9.29 12.26
C GLU A 103 3.18 8.55 13.59
N ILE A 104 2.92 7.24 13.54
CA ILE A 104 2.50 6.47 14.72
C ILE A 104 3.65 5.73 15.42
N GLY A 105 4.86 5.83 14.90
CA GLY A 105 6.04 5.10 15.39
C GLY A 105 6.12 3.66 14.89
N PHE A 106 7.33 3.09 14.93
CA PHE A 106 7.62 1.74 14.42
C PHE A 106 6.86 0.63 15.16
N ALA A 107 6.77 0.71 16.49
CA ALA A 107 6.09 -0.31 17.29
C ALA A 107 4.60 -0.39 16.94
N ARG A 108 3.94 0.78 16.86
CA ARG A 108 2.52 0.85 16.50
C ARG A 108 2.30 0.46 15.04
N THR A 109 3.21 0.79 14.14
CA THR A 109 3.11 0.38 12.72
C THR A 109 3.10 -1.14 12.58
N ALA A 110 3.90 -1.86 13.37
CA ALA A 110 3.92 -3.32 13.37
C ALA A 110 2.59 -3.93 13.85
N GLU A 111 1.84 -3.25 14.71
CA GLU A 111 0.48 -3.66 15.11
C GLU A 111 -0.55 -3.31 14.03
N ILE A 112 -0.53 -2.07 13.56
CA ILE A 112 -1.51 -1.52 12.62
C ILE A 112 -1.45 -2.21 11.26
N GLN A 113 -0.29 -2.66 10.79
CA GLN A 113 -0.22 -3.45 9.56
C GLN A 113 -1.03 -4.75 9.65
N GLU A 114 -1.11 -5.39 10.82
CA GLU A 114 -1.92 -6.60 11.01
C GLU A 114 -3.41 -6.22 11.00
N GLU A 115 -3.78 -5.14 11.68
CA GLU A 115 -5.16 -4.64 11.68
C GLU A 115 -5.64 -4.28 10.26
N ILE A 116 -4.80 -3.63 9.44
CA ILE A 116 -5.09 -3.34 8.03
C ILE A 116 -5.33 -4.64 7.25
N LEU A 117 -4.46 -5.64 7.41
CA LEU A 117 -4.65 -6.95 6.77
C LEU A 117 -5.96 -7.62 7.22
N TRP A 118 -6.37 -7.44 8.49
CA TRP A 118 -7.59 -8.04 9.01
C TRP A 118 -8.85 -7.38 8.45
N LEU A 119 -8.88 -6.06 8.44
CA LEU A 119 -10.01 -5.29 7.91
C LEU A 119 -10.16 -5.52 6.41
N ALA A 120 -9.05 -5.46 5.66
CA ALA A 120 -9.05 -5.65 4.22
C ALA A 120 -9.50 -7.06 3.82
N GLU A 121 -9.05 -8.11 4.52
CA GLU A 121 -9.54 -9.47 4.28
C GLU A 121 -11.03 -9.63 4.58
N ALA A 122 -11.53 -9.01 5.66
CA ALA A 122 -12.94 -9.09 6.04
C ALA A 122 -13.90 -8.47 5.00
N VAL A 123 -13.42 -7.48 4.24
CA VAL A 123 -14.18 -6.80 3.18
C VAL A 123 -13.72 -7.19 1.77
N CYS A 124 -12.89 -8.23 1.64
CA CYS A 124 -12.37 -8.74 0.38
C CYS A 124 -11.62 -7.70 -0.47
N VAL A 125 -10.96 -6.72 0.16
CA VAL A 125 -10.15 -5.71 -0.51
C VAL A 125 -8.68 -6.13 -0.49
N PRO A 126 -7.98 -6.16 -1.63
CA PRO A 126 -6.56 -6.53 -1.69
C PRO A 126 -5.67 -5.53 -0.97
N VAL A 127 -4.59 -6.03 -0.39
CA VAL A 127 -3.55 -5.24 0.29
C VAL A 127 -2.25 -5.26 -0.49
N ILE A 128 -1.63 -4.10 -0.60
CA ILE A 128 -0.26 -3.91 -1.09
C ILE A 128 0.65 -3.69 0.11
N TRP A 129 1.59 -4.61 0.31
CA TRP A 129 2.65 -4.50 1.31
C TRP A 129 3.77 -3.63 0.73
N ALA A 130 3.90 -2.40 1.22
CA ALA A 130 4.71 -1.39 0.57
C ALA A 130 5.76 -0.76 1.48
N THR A 131 6.74 -0.14 0.79
CA THR A 131 7.90 0.58 1.32
C THR A 131 8.90 -0.28 2.07
N GLN A 132 10.20 -0.04 1.86
CA GLN A 132 11.32 -0.70 2.56
C GLN A 132 11.39 -2.25 2.46
N VAL A 133 10.63 -2.88 1.56
CA VAL A 133 10.78 -4.30 1.29
C VAL A 133 12.08 -4.53 0.52
N LEU A 134 13.02 -5.30 1.11
CA LEU A 134 14.32 -5.58 0.52
C LEU A 134 15.10 -4.31 0.11
N GLU A 135 14.94 -3.22 0.86
CA GLU A 135 15.49 -1.88 0.54
C GLU A 135 17.01 -1.91 0.33
N SER A 136 17.73 -2.59 1.21
CA SER A 136 19.19 -2.71 1.16
C SER A 136 19.60 -3.54 -0.04
N LEU A 137 18.89 -4.63 -0.35
CA LEU A 137 19.16 -5.40 -1.57
C LEU A 137 18.97 -4.51 -2.81
N VAL A 138 17.85 -3.82 -2.94
CA VAL A 138 17.56 -2.91 -4.05
C VAL A 138 18.67 -1.85 -4.23
N LYS A 139 19.22 -1.32 -3.13
CA LYS A 139 20.22 -0.24 -3.14
C LYS A 139 21.67 -0.70 -3.28
N THR A 140 22.06 -1.75 -2.57
CA THR A 140 23.47 -2.15 -2.36
C THR A 140 23.77 -3.57 -2.83
N GLY A 141 22.76 -4.33 -3.27
CA GLY A 141 22.90 -5.69 -3.76
C GLY A 141 22.90 -6.75 -2.66
N THR A 142 22.75 -6.36 -1.39
CA THR A 142 22.76 -7.30 -0.25
C THR A 142 21.61 -7.02 0.71
N PRO A 143 20.69 -7.98 0.95
CA PRO A 143 19.63 -7.82 1.95
C PRO A 143 20.18 -8.06 3.36
N SER A 144 19.54 -7.42 4.32
CA SER A 144 19.68 -7.75 5.74
C SER A 144 18.80 -8.93 6.14
N ARG A 145 19.12 -9.56 7.28
CA ARG A 145 18.28 -10.62 7.87
C ARG A 145 16.87 -10.12 8.21
N GLY A 146 16.77 -8.88 8.65
CA GLY A 146 15.48 -8.24 8.97
C GLY A 146 14.60 -8.12 7.73
N GLU A 147 15.15 -7.61 6.63
CA GLU A 147 14.42 -7.46 5.37
C GLU A 147 13.96 -8.80 4.77
N MET A 148 14.75 -9.87 4.91
CA MET A 148 14.31 -11.20 4.48
C MET A 148 13.12 -11.72 5.30
N THR A 149 13.08 -11.40 6.59
CA THR A 149 11.96 -11.79 7.46
C THR A 149 10.73 -10.96 7.14
N ASP A 150 10.91 -9.66 6.91
CA ASP A 150 9.86 -8.73 6.48
C ASP A 150 9.24 -9.14 5.14
N ALA A 151 10.07 -9.41 4.13
CA ALA A 151 9.62 -9.87 2.83
C ALA A 151 8.88 -11.22 2.88
N ALA A 152 9.23 -12.09 3.84
CA ALA A 152 8.50 -13.34 4.06
C ALA A 152 7.12 -13.09 4.68
N MET A 153 6.98 -12.08 5.55
CA MET A 153 5.70 -11.65 6.12
C MET A 153 4.79 -11.01 5.08
N ALA A 154 5.38 -10.34 4.07
CA ALA A 154 4.64 -9.75 2.96
C ALA A 154 3.83 -10.77 2.14
N ALA A 155 4.12 -12.08 2.25
CA ALA A 155 3.33 -13.16 1.64
C ALA A 155 1.88 -13.23 2.15
N ARG A 156 1.52 -12.48 3.19
CA ARG A 156 0.16 -12.34 3.70
C ARG A 156 -0.70 -11.39 2.87
N ALA A 157 -0.08 -10.49 2.10
CA ALA A 157 -0.73 -9.51 1.26
C ALA A 157 -0.85 -10.01 -0.18
N GLU A 158 -1.78 -9.44 -0.96
CA GLU A 158 -1.99 -9.78 -2.36
C GLU A 158 -0.88 -9.25 -3.28
N CYS A 159 -0.21 -8.16 -2.89
CA CYS A 159 0.87 -7.56 -3.64
C CYS A 159 1.99 -7.07 -2.72
N VAL A 160 3.22 -7.06 -3.24
CA VAL A 160 4.39 -6.54 -2.56
C VAL A 160 5.06 -5.51 -3.47
N MET A 161 5.26 -4.29 -2.96
CA MET A 161 5.86 -3.19 -3.71
C MET A 161 7.35 -3.04 -3.37
N LEU A 162 8.20 -3.05 -4.40
CA LEU A 162 9.64 -2.77 -4.29
C LEU A 162 9.94 -1.34 -4.75
N ASN A 163 10.91 -0.71 -4.09
CA ASN A 163 11.42 0.59 -4.49
C ASN A 163 12.40 0.48 -5.68
N LYS A 164 12.69 1.63 -6.32
CA LYS A 164 13.70 1.71 -7.40
C LYS A 164 15.12 1.55 -6.85
N GLY A 165 15.99 0.91 -7.63
CA GLY A 165 17.41 0.83 -7.34
C GLY A 165 18.20 0.00 -8.35
N PRO A 166 19.54 0.04 -8.30
CA PRO A 166 20.40 -0.62 -9.28
C PRO A 166 20.26 -2.15 -9.29
N TYR A 167 19.83 -2.75 -8.17
CA TYR A 167 19.67 -4.21 -8.04
C TYR A 167 18.19 -4.63 -8.00
N LEU A 168 17.30 -3.85 -8.64
CA LEU A 168 15.86 -4.13 -8.64
C LEU A 168 15.53 -5.52 -9.21
N LEU A 169 16.21 -5.95 -10.28
CA LEU A 169 15.96 -7.27 -10.87
C LEU A 169 16.34 -8.40 -9.91
N ASP A 170 17.48 -8.27 -9.22
CA ASP A 170 17.88 -9.23 -8.19
C ASP A 170 16.87 -9.26 -7.02
N ALA A 171 16.35 -8.09 -6.63
CA ALA A 171 15.30 -7.99 -5.61
C ALA A 171 14.01 -8.69 -6.03
N ILE A 172 13.59 -8.55 -7.30
CA ILE A 172 12.43 -9.26 -7.85
C ILE A 172 12.64 -10.77 -7.81
N ASP A 173 13.80 -11.26 -8.25
CA ASP A 173 14.12 -12.69 -8.26
C ASP A 173 14.14 -13.29 -6.85
N GLN A 174 14.74 -12.57 -5.90
CA GLN A 174 14.78 -12.98 -4.49
C GLN A 174 13.39 -12.97 -3.87
N LEU A 175 12.60 -11.92 -4.10
CA LEU A 175 11.23 -11.83 -3.60
C LEU A 175 10.35 -12.94 -4.18
N GLN A 176 10.41 -13.18 -5.50
CA GLN A 176 9.67 -14.26 -6.15
C GLN A 176 10.03 -15.62 -5.55
N THR A 177 11.32 -15.88 -5.35
CA THR A 177 11.80 -17.14 -4.74
C THR A 177 11.26 -17.29 -3.32
N LEU A 178 11.31 -16.22 -2.52
CA LEU A 178 10.84 -16.21 -1.15
C LEU A 178 9.32 -16.43 -1.07
N LEU A 179 8.54 -15.68 -1.84
CA LEU A 179 7.07 -15.76 -1.84
C LEU A 179 6.58 -17.13 -2.31
N ARG A 180 7.19 -17.73 -3.34
CA ARG A 180 6.85 -19.11 -3.77
C ARG A 180 7.10 -20.14 -2.68
N ARG A 181 8.17 -19.98 -1.89
CA ARG A 181 8.43 -20.86 -0.74
C ARG A 181 7.40 -20.63 0.36
N MET A 182 7.08 -19.37 0.64
CA MET A 182 6.13 -19.01 1.70
C MET A 182 4.68 -19.38 1.40
N ASP A 183 4.24 -19.34 0.13
CA ASP A 183 2.90 -19.77 -0.27
C ASP A 183 2.64 -21.24 0.12
N ALA A 184 3.68 -22.07 0.17
CA ALA A 184 3.54 -23.44 0.61
C ALA A 184 3.27 -23.57 2.13
N HIS A 185 3.57 -22.54 2.91
CA HIS A 185 3.49 -22.53 4.37
C HIS A 185 2.35 -21.66 4.92
N GLN A 186 1.97 -20.61 4.20
CA GLN A 186 0.98 -19.63 4.61
C GLN A 186 0.00 -19.34 3.48
N HIS A 187 -1.28 -19.19 3.84
CA HIS A 187 -2.29 -18.55 2.99
C HIS A 187 -2.84 -17.37 3.75
N LYS A 188 -2.51 -16.15 3.33
CA LYS A 188 -2.84 -14.95 4.12
C LYS A 188 -2.36 -15.16 5.56
N LYS A 189 -3.26 -15.15 6.54
CA LYS A 189 -2.95 -15.36 7.96
C LYS A 189 -3.08 -16.82 8.43
N ALA A 190 -3.57 -17.72 7.57
CA ALA A 190 -3.84 -19.10 7.92
C ALA A 190 -2.65 -20.03 7.57
N PRO A 191 -1.98 -20.63 8.57
CA PRO A 191 -0.88 -21.54 8.29
C PRO A 191 -1.39 -22.78 7.55
N LYS A 192 -0.73 -23.14 6.44
CA LYS A 192 -1.03 -24.37 5.68
C LYS A 192 -0.43 -25.62 6.34
N LEU A 193 0.35 -25.46 7.42
CA LEU A 193 1.00 -26.53 8.20
C LEU A 193 1.77 -27.55 7.35
N ARG A 194 2.32 -27.11 6.22
CA ARG A 194 3.07 -27.98 5.31
C ARG A 194 4.30 -28.55 6.02
N ARG A 195 4.48 -29.87 5.90
CA ARG A 195 5.69 -30.57 6.33
C ARG A 195 6.92 -29.97 5.66
N LEU A 196 7.87 -29.50 6.47
CA LEU A 196 9.20 -29.15 6.01
C LEU A 196 9.96 -30.45 5.71
N ARG A 197 10.57 -30.50 4.53
CA ARG A 197 11.66 -31.44 4.22
C ARG A 197 12.95 -30.63 4.34
N SER A 198 13.27 -30.23 5.56
CA SER A 198 14.62 -29.84 5.90
C SER A 198 15.42 -31.13 5.90
N TRP A 199 16.41 -31.24 4.99
CA TRP A 199 17.19 -32.42 4.58
C TRP A 199 16.40 -33.54 3.90
#